data_AF-A0A0F4L8V9-F1
#
_entry.id   AF-A0A0F4L8V9-F1
#
_cell.length_a   1.000
_cell.length_b   1.000
_cell.length_c   1.000
_cell.angle_alpha   90.00
_cell.angle_beta   90.00
_cell.angle_gamma   90.00
#
_symmetry.space_group_name_H-M   'P 1'
#
loop_
_entity.id
_entity.type
_entity.pdbx_description
1 polymer ?
#
loop_
_entity_poly.entity_id
_entity_poly.type
_entity_poly.pdbx_seq_one_letter_code
_entity_poly.pdbx_strand_id
1 'polypeptide(L)'
;MNQYIILNKSMFDDLKAASSDYFELLSNLNDIILYSNFILALKEKLEKGAMYKVRAVTTDIELVIDTQKYIIEYESNKKSTLSIFAFIQKTFENFRKSVANNFSDNVKAESCLIKILDDLEL
;
A
#
# COMPACT_ATOMS: atom_id res chain seq x y z
N MET A 1 -5.28 13.10 -18.56
CA MET A 1 -4.98 11.69 -18.93
C MET A 1 -4.65 10.93 -17.67
N ASN A 2 -5.31 9.80 -17.38
CA ASN A 2 -4.92 8.96 -16.25
C ASN A 2 -3.63 8.23 -16.60
N GLN A 3 -2.52 8.62 -15.98
CA GLN A 3 -1.24 7.94 -16.11
C GLN A 3 -1.15 6.84 -15.05
N TYR A 4 -0.54 5.71 -15.40
CA TYR A 4 -0.35 4.57 -14.52
C TYR A 4 1.10 4.10 -14.59
N ILE A 5 1.58 3.53 -13.49
CA ILE A 5 2.82 2.74 -13.42
C ILE A 5 2.44 1.29 -13.12
N ILE A 6 3.23 0.35 -13.63
CA ILE A 6 3.04 -1.07 -13.37
C ILE A 6 3.98 -1.47 -12.26
N LEU A 7 3.45 -1.56 -11.03
CA LEU A 7 4.20 -2.09 -9.90
C LEU A 7 4.45 -3.58 -10.15
N ASN A 8 5.71 -3.93 -10.27
CA ASN A 8 6.19 -5.28 -10.52
C ASN A 8 7.53 -5.49 -9.77
N LYS A 9 8.13 -6.68 -9.89
CA LYS A 9 9.39 -7.04 -9.24
C LYS A 9 10.54 -6.04 -9.45
N SER A 10 10.64 -5.39 -10.60
CA SER A 10 11.72 -4.43 -10.87
C SER A 10 11.65 -3.15 -10.03
N MET A 11 10.51 -2.89 -9.39
CA MET A 11 10.26 -1.69 -8.59
C MET A 11 10.42 -1.93 -7.08
N PHE A 12 11.19 -2.95 -6.68
CA PHE A 12 11.38 -3.28 -5.27
C PHE A 12 12.09 -2.20 -4.45
N ASP A 13 13.00 -1.46 -5.05
CA ASP A 13 13.67 -0.36 -4.34
C ASP A 13 12.67 0.78 -4.05
N ASP A 14 11.82 1.12 -5.02
CA ASP A 14 10.72 2.08 -4.82
C ASP A 14 9.71 1.58 -3.78
N LEU A 15 9.36 0.29 -3.82
CA LEU A 15 8.47 -0.33 -2.83
C LEU A 15 9.08 -0.27 -1.42
N LYS A 16 10.37 -0.55 -1.30
CA LYS A 16 11.09 -0.51 -0.02
C LYS A 16 11.13 0.92 0.54
N ALA A 17 11.47 1.90 -0.28
CA ALA A 17 11.47 3.30 0.13
C ALA A 17 10.07 3.75 0.57
N ALA A 18 9.06 3.56 -0.29
CA ALA A 18 7.68 3.92 0.02
C ALA A 18 7.14 3.19 1.26
N SER A 19 7.52 1.93 1.46
CA SER A 19 7.06 1.16 2.61
C SER A 19 7.70 1.57 3.93
N SER A 20 8.98 1.98 3.90
CA SER A 20 9.67 2.56 5.06
C SER A 20 9.04 3.89 5.45
N ASP A 21 8.84 4.78 4.48
CA ASP A 21 8.24 6.09 4.71
C ASP A 21 6.85 5.96 5.35
N TYR A 22 6.02 5.00 4.88
CA TYR A 22 4.69 4.81 5.45
C TYR A 22 4.74 4.17 6.84
N PHE A 23 5.67 3.24 7.08
CA PHE A 23 5.86 2.61 8.38
C PHE A 23 6.16 3.63 9.48
N GLU A 24 7.01 4.62 9.20
CA GLU A 24 7.39 5.67 10.14
C GLU A 24 6.21 6.57 10.56
N LEU A 25 5.12 6.60 9.78
CA LEU A 25 3.91 7.35 10.08
C LEU A 25 2.90 6.57 10.93
N LEU A 26 3.11 5.26 11.12
CA LEU A 26 2.23 4.42 11.94
C LEU A 26 2.64 4.52 13.42
N SER A 27 1.65 4.78 14.27
CA SER A 27 1.87 4.94 15.72
C SER A 27 1.34 3.77 16.56
N ASN A 28 0.43 2.97 15.99
CA ASN A 28 -0.25 1.89 16.68
C ASN A 28 0.43 0.52 16.42
N LEU A 29 0.75 -0.22 17.48
CA LEU A 29 1.44 -1.52 17.38
C LEU A 29 0.66 -2.56 16.55
N ASN A 30 -0.67 -2.61 16.67
CA ASN A 30 -1.46 -3.56 15.89
C ASN A 30 -1.41 -3.20 14.40
N ASP A 31 -1.49 -1.92 14.07
CA ASP A 31 -1.39 -1.45 12.69
C ASP A 31 0.01 -1.69 12.12
N ILE A 32 1.06 -1.52 12.92
CA ILE A 32 2.44 -1.87 12.56
C ILE A 32 2.58 -3.36 12.20
N ILE A 33 1.99 -4.25 12.99
CA ILE A 33 2.01 -5.71 12.73
C ILE A 33 1.21 -6.05 11.46
N LEU A 34 -0.02 -5.52 11.35
CA LEU A 34 -0.88 -5.68 10.17
C LEU A 34 -0.20 -5.19 8.90
N TYR A 35 0.46 -4.04 8.98
CA TYR A 35 1.17 -3.43 7.88
C TYR A 35 2.39 -4.27 7.44
N SER A 36 3.15 -4.79 8.41
CA SER A 36 4.29 -5.68 8.12
C SER A 36 3.83 -6.93 7.36
N ASN A 37 2.72 -7.53 7.75
CA ASN A 37 2.12 -8.67 7.04
C ASN A 37 1.62 -8.28 5.63
N PHE A 38 1.01 -7.09 5.50
CA PHE A 38 0.59 -6.55 4.20
C PHE A 38 1.78 -6.40 3.22
N ILE A 39 2.87 -5.76 3.67
CA ILE A 39 4.06 -5.56 2.83
C ILE A 39 4.73 -6.89 2.48
N LEU A 40 4.79 -7.84 3.43
CA LEU A 40 5.32 -9.17 3.18
C LEU A 40 4.54 -9.90 2.07
N ALA A 41 3.20 -9.94 2.18
CA ALA A 41 2.35 -10.60 1.19
C ALA A 41 2.44 -9.93 -0.20
N LEU A 42 2.44 -8.59 -0.24
CA LEU A 42 2.61 -7.84 -1.48
C LEU A 42 3.96 -8.18 -2.14
N LYS A 43 5.05 -8.21 -1.35
CA LYS A 43 6.37 -8.55 -1.85
C LYS A 43 6.42 -9.98 -2.39
N GLU A 44 5.89 -10.96 -1.66
CA GLU A 44 5.84 -12.36 -2.11
C GLU A 44 5.11 -12.52 -3.44
N LYS A 45 3.99 -11.82 -3.61
CA LYS A 45 3.24 -11.85 -4.87
C LYS A 45 4.03 -11.26 -6.02
N LEU A 46 4.66 -10.10 -5.81
CA LEU A 46 5.52 -9.48 -6.81
C LEU A 46 6.73 -10.36 -7.16
N GLU A 47 7.32 -11.07 -6.18
CA GLU A 47 8.39 -12.05 -6.42
C GLU A 47 7.94 -13.20 -7.31
N LYS A 48 6.67 -13.62 -7.18
CA LYS A 48 6.00 -14.64 -8.01
C LYS A 48 5.53 -14.12 -9.37
N GLY A 49 5.71 -12.83 -9.67
CA GLY A 49 5.40 -12.23 -10.96
C GLY A 49 4.06 -11.50 -11.04
N ALA A 50 3.35 -11.32 -9.93
CA ALA A 50 2.15 -10.49 -9.89
C ALA A 50 2.47 -9.06 -10.33
N MET A 51 1.48 -8.39 -10.92
CA MET A 51 1.60 -7.01 -11.36
C MET A 51 0.40 -6.20 -10.89
N TYR A 52 0.63 -4.96 -10.49
CA TYR A 52 -0.42 -4.06 -10.01
C TYR A 52 -0.44 -2.76 -10.79
N LYS A 53 -1.65 -2.32 -11.14
CA LYS A 53 -1.88 -1.03 -11.78
C LYS A 53 -1.92 0.08 -10.74
N VAL A 54 -0.83 0.82 -10.63
CA VAL A 54 -0.72 1.94 -9.69
C VAL A 54 -0.98 3.26 -10.42
N ARG A 55 -1.85 4.11 -9.85
CA ARG A 55 -2.11 5.44 -10.41
C ARG A 55 -0.87 6.30 -10.24
N ALA A 56 -0.40 6.90 -11.32
CA ALA A 56 0.74 7.80 -11.28
C ALA A 56 0.34 9.14 -10.64
N VAL A 57 1.10 9.54 -9.63
CA VAL A 57 0.99 10.85 -8.99
C VAL A 57 1.73 11.88 -9.85
N THR A 58 1.11 13.04 -10.07
CA THR A 58 1.66 14.12 -10.91
C THR A 58 1.54 15.49 -10.26
N THR A 59 1.07 15.54 -9.02
CA THR A 59 0.79 16.73 -8.22
C THR A 59 0.94 16.35 -6.76
N ASP A 60 1.03 17.34 -5.88
CA ASP A 60 1.01 17.12 -4.43
C ASP A 60 -0.21 16.27 -4.04
N ILE A 61 -0.02 15.45 -3.01
CA ILE A 61 -1.06 14.59 -2.49
C ILE A 61 -1.33 14.89 -1.03
N GLU A 62 -2.61 14.95 -0.71
CA GLU A 62 -3.10 15.05 0.66
C GLU A 62 -3.54 13.67 1.12
N LEU A 63 -3.03 13.24 2.28
CA LEU A 63 -3.33 11.94 2.87
C LEU A 63 -3.70 12.11 4.34
N VAL A 64 -4.56 11.21 4.82
CA VAL A 64 -4.92 11.11 6.23
C VAL A 64 -4.46 9.76 6.76
N ILE A 65 -3.61 9.79 7.79
CA ILE A 65 -3.04 8.60 8.45
C ILE A 65 -3.22 8.80 9.95
N ASP A 66 -3.85 7.83 10.64
CA ASP A 66 -4.12 7.87 12.08
C ASP A 66 -4.66 9.24 12.57
N THR A 67 -5.65 9.77 11.85
CA THR A 67 -6.32 11.07 12.08
C THR A 67 -5.49 12.34 11.82
N GLN A 68 -4.22 12.19 11.43
CA GLN A 68 -3.36 13.29 11.05
C GLN A 68 -3.37 13.49 9.53
N LYS A 69 -3.40 14.76 9.12
CA LYS A 69 -3.37 15.16 7.72
C LYS A 69 -1.94 15.50 7.31
N TYR A 70 -1.48 14.85 6.24
CA TYR A 70 -0.17 15.03 5.63
C TYR A 70 -0.33 15.60 4.23
N ILE A 71 0.52 16.55 3.88
CA ILE A 71 0.68 17.03 2.51
C ILE A 71 2.06 16.58 2.06
N ILE A 72 2.11 15.75 1.02
CA ILE A 72 3.35 15.28 0.43
C ILE A 72 3.55 16.01 -0.90
N GLU A 73 4.60 16.82 -0.94
CA GLU A 73 4.97 17.58 -2.14
C GLU A 73 5.42 16.65 -3.26
N TYR A 74 4.97 16.96 -4.48
CA TYR A 74 5.34 16.19 -5.65
C TYR A 74 6.70 16.62 -6.19
N GLU A 75 7.61 15.64 -6.24
CA GLU A 75 8.87 15.77 -6.97
C GLU A 75 8.89 14.80 -8.16
N SER A 76 9.24 15.31 -9.34
CA SER A 76 9.17 14.53 -10.59
C SER A 76 10.10 13.31 -10.61
N ASN A 77 11.26 13.41 -9.99
CA ASN A 77 12.23 12.33 -9.80
C ASN A 77 11.77 11.26 -8.78
N LYS A 78 10.81 11.58 -7.90
CA LYS A 78 10.24 10.65 -6.91
C LYS A 78 8.86 10.13 -7.31
N LYS A 79 8.42 10.38 -8.56
CA LYS A 79 7.09 10.02 -9.06
C LYS A 79 6.73 8.55 -8.79
N SER A 80 7.63 7.61 -9.07
CA SER A 80 7.39 6.17 -8.88
C SER A 80 7.16 5.84 -7.41
N THR A 81 8.11 6.23 -6.55
CA THR A 81 8.06 6.02 -5.10
C THR A 81 6.78 6.63 -4.50
N LEU A 82 6.46 7.88 -4.83
CA LEU A 82 5.26 8.56 -4.32
C LEU A 82 3.96 7.90 -4.78
N SER A 83 3.93 7.41 -6.01
CA SER A 83 2.77 6.67 -6.53
C SER A 83 2.59 5.33 -5.82
N ILE A 84 3.69 4.62 -5.54
CA ILE A 84 3.67 3.37 -4.79
C ILE A 84 3.29 3.62 -3.32
N PHE A 85 3.78 4.70 -2.72
CA PHE A 85 3.37 5.14 -1.38
C PHE A 85 1.86 5.36 -1.29
N ALA A 86 1.29 6.13 -2.22
CA ALA A 86 -0.15 6.37 -2.26
C ALA A 86 -0.95 5.07 -2.49
N PHE A 87 -0.41 4.14 -3.28
CA PHE A 87 -1.02 2.81 -3.47
C PHE A 87 -0.98 1.97 -2.18
N ILE A 88 0.16 1.91 -1.50
CA ILE A 88 0.33 1.21 -0.22
C ILE A 88 -0.67 1.76 0.79
N GLN A 89 -0.68 3.08 1.00
CA GLN A 89 -1.55 3.73 1.97
C GLN A 89 -3.02 3.38 1.73
N LYS A 90 -3.49 3.55 0.48
CA LYS A 90 -4.89 3.31 0.15
C LYS A 90 -5.27 1.84 0.31
N THR A 91 -4.40 0.94 -0.12
CA THR A 91 -4.65 -0.50 -0.08
C THR A 91 -4.64 -1.00 1.37
N PHE A 92 -3.67 -0.55 2.17
CA PHE A 92 -3.59 -0.89 3.58
C PHE A 92 -4.78 -0.35 4.37
N GLU A 93 -5.21 0.88 4.13
CA GLU A 93 -6.41 1.44 4.77
C GLU A 93 -7.69 0.64 4.42
N ASN A 94 -7.82 0.19 3.17
CA ASN A 94 -8.92 -0.69 2.77
C ASN A 94 -8.86 -2.04 3.48
N PHE A 95 -7.67 -2.62 3.62
CA PHE A 95 -7.44 -3.85 4.36
C PHE A 95 -7.79 -3.68 5.84
N ARG A 96 -7.28 -2.64 6.49
CA ARG A 96 -7.55 -2.28 7.90
C ARG A 96 -9.05 -2.17 8.17
N LYS A 97 -9.79 -1.43 7.32
CA LYS A 97 -11.26 -1.32 7.41
C LYS A 97 -11.97 -2.65 7.20
N SER A 98 -11.49 -3.47 6.27
CA SER A 98 -12.07 -4.79 5.99
C SER A 98 -11.89 -5.74 7.17
N VAL A 99 -10.73 -5.72 7.83
CA VAL A 99 -10.49 -6.49 9.06
C VAL A 99 -11.38 -5.99 10.20
N ALA A 100 -11.44 -4.67 10.43
CA ALA A 100 -12.26 -4.08 11.48
C ALA A 100 -13.76 -4.41 11.35
N ASN A 101 -14.30 -4.39 10.12
CA ASN A 101 -15.72 -4.64 9.85
C ASN A 101 -16.09 -6.14 9.82
N ASN A 102 -15.13 -7.04 9.58
CA ASN A 102 -15.36 -8.48 9.47
C ASN A 102 -14.82 -9.27 10.67
N PHE A 103 -14.69 -8.64 11.85
CA PHE A 103 -14.43 -9.31 13.13
C PHE A 103 -15.61 -10.23 13.51
N SER A 104 -15.75 -11.32 12.77
CA SER A 104 -16.36 -12.57 13.20
C SER A 104 -15.22 -13.57 13.25
N ASP A 105 -15.19 -14.43 14.27
CA ASP A 105 -14.10 -15.38 14.53
C ASP A 105 -13.78 -16.35 13.37
N ASN A 106 -14.55 -16.29 12.28
CA ASN A 106 -14.47 -17.18 11.12
C ASN A 106 -13.67 -16.63 9.93
N VAL A 107 -13.26 -15.35 9.91
CA VAL A 107 -12.48 -14.77 8.79
C VAL A 107 -11.07 -14.39 9.25
N LYS A 108 -10.07 -15.14 8.78
CA LYS A 108 -8.65 -14.83 9.05
C LYS A 108 -8.21 -13.58 8.27
N ALA A 109 -7.49 -12.68 8.94
CA ALA A 109 -6.96 -11.46 8.33
C ALA A 109 -6.12 -11.74 7.07
N GLU A 110 -5.35 -12.83 7.07
CA GLU A 110 -4.58 -13.30 5.91
C GLU A 110 -5.47 -13.57 4.69
N SER A 111 -6.60 -14.25 4.85
CA SER A 111 -7.53 -14.53 3.74
C SER A 111 -8.13 -13.25 3.16
N CYS A 112 -8.38 -12.24 3.99
CA CYS A 112 -8.84 -10.93 3.55
C CYS A 112 -7.75 -10.18 2.77
N LEU A 113 -6.51 -10.20 3.27
CA LEU A 113 -5.35 -9.58 2.61
C LEU A 113 -5.09 -10.18 1.23
N ILE A 114 -5.03 -11.51 1.14
CA ILE A 114 -4.79 -12.21 -0.12
C ILE A 114 -5.88 -11.87 -1.13
N LYS A 115 -7.15 -11.89 -0.71
CA LYS A 115 -8.28 -11.52 -1.58
C LYS A 115 -8.16 -10.09 -2.11
N ILE A 116 -7.85 -9.11 -1.25
CA ILE A 116 -7.69 -7.71 -1.69
C ILE A 116 -6.56 -7.60 -2.72
N LEU A 117 -5.45 -8.31 -2.50
CA LEU A 117 -4.34 -8.32 -3.45
C LEU A 117 -4.71 -9.06 -4.75
N ASP A 118 -5.46 -10.15 -4.70
CA ASP A 118 -5.99 -10.84 -5.91
C ASP A 118 -6.89 -9.90 -6.73
N ASP A 119 -7.82 -9.19 -6.07
CA ASP A 119 -8.77 -8.29 -6.72
C ASP A 119 -8.10 -7.07 -7.39
N LEU A 120 -6.87 -6.74 -7.00
CA LEU A 120 -6.08 -5.62 -7.53
C LEU A 120 -5.05 -6.05 -8.58
N GLU A 121 -4.79 -7.34 -8.72
CA GLU A 121 -3.83 -7.91 -9.67
C GLU A 121 -4.32 -7.72 -11.12
N LEU A 122 -3.39 -7.52 -12.05
CA LEU A 122 -3.65 -7.25 -13.47
C LEU A 122 -3.82 -8.50 -14.33
#